data_AF-A0A4S0G1I8-F1
#
_entry.id   AF-A0A4S0G1I8-F1
#
_cell.length_a   1.000
_cell.length_b   1.000
_cell.length_c   1.000
_cell.angle_alpha   90.00
_cell.angle_beta   90.00
_cell.angle_gamma   90.00
#
_symmetry.space_group_name_H-M   'P 1'
#
loop_
_entity.id
_entity.type
_entity.pdbx_description
1 polymer ?
#
loop_
_entity_poly.entity_id
_entity_poly.type
_entity_poly.pdbx_seq_one_letter_code
_entity_poly.pdbx_strand_id
1 'polypeptide(L)'
;PLAAKDSFAGAGFDILVNNAGIIRRADSVEFSELDWDEVMAVNLKALFFTTQAFAKELLANGRPGKVVNIASLLSFQGGIRVPSYTAAKHGVAGLTKLLANEWAAKGINVNA
;
A
#
# COMPACT_ATOMS: atom_id res chain seq x y z
N PRO A 1 -3.24 -9.50 -12.89
CA PRO A 1 -3.56 -10.16 -11.59
C PRO A 1 -3.67 -9.12 -10.46
N LEU A 2 -4.72 -9.19 -9.64
CA LEU A 2 -4.79 -8.43 -8.38
C LEU A 2 -3.76 -9.05 -7.44
N ALA A 3 -2.87 -8.24 -6.86
CA ALA A 3 -1.86 -8.74 -5.92
C ALA A 3 -2.54 -9.53 -4.78
N ALA A 4 -1.95 -10.68 -4.44
CA ALA A 4 -2.33 -11.55 -3.32
C ALA A 4 -3.80 -12.03 -3.26
N LYS A 5 -4.53 -12.04 -4.39
CA LYS A 5 -5.98 -12.35 -4.47
C LYS A 5 -6.41 -13.58 -3.65
N ASP A 6 -5.63 -14.65 -3.70
CA ASP A 6 -5.97 -15.94 -3.07
C ASP A 6 -4.98 -16.32 -1.95
N SER A 7 -4.08 -15.41 -1.57
CA SER A 7 -2.98 -15.70 -0.63
C SER A 7 -3.40 -15.78 0.83
N PHE A 8 -4.59 -15.27 1.19
CA PHE A 8 -5.07 -15.19 2.57
C PHE A 8 -6.16 -16.20 2.93
N ALA A 9 -6.76 -16.87 1.93
CA ALA A 9 -7.88 -17.79 2.12
C ALA A 9 -7.53 -18.92 3.09
N GLY A 10 -8.23 -18.98 4.23
CA GLY A 10 -8.03 -20.03 5.24
C GLY A 10 -6.68 -20.01 5.95
N ALA A 11 -5.83 -19.00 5.72
CA ALA A 11 -4.47 -18.97 6.24
C ALA A 11 -4.35 -18.44 7.68
N GLY A 12 -5.44 -17.87 8.22
CA GLY A 12 -5.52 -17.52 9.64
C GLY A 12 -4.77 -16.24 10.06
N PHE A 13 -4.21 -15.45 9.14
CA PHE A 13 -3.45 -14.24 9.48
C PHE A 13 -4.30 -13.13 10.12
N ASP A 14 -3.76 -12.50 11.17
CA ASP A 14 -4.38 -11.36 11.87
C ASP A 14 -3.72 -10.00 11.56
N ILE A 15 -2.49 -10.03 11.04
CA ILE A 15 -1.67 -8.84 10.80
C ILE A 15 -1.08 -8.89 9.39
N LEU A 16 -1.28 -7.82 8.63
CA LEU A 16 -0.61 -7.57 7.35
C LEU A 16 0.39 -6.43 7.50
N VAL A 17 1.63 -6.65 7.06
CA VAL A 17 2.66 -5.60 6.97
C VAL A 17 3.02 -5.39 5.50
N ASN A 18 2.55 -4.28 4.92
CA ASN A 18 2.92 -3.89 3.57
C ASN A 18 4.28 -3.18 3.59
N ASN A 19 5.35 -3.96 3.45
CA ASN A 19 6.73 -3.47 3.43
C ASN A 19 7.36 -3.37 2.04
N ALA A 20 6.91 -4.19 1.08
CA ALA A 20 7.52 -4.23 -0.24
C ALA A 20 7.51 -2.85 -0.91
N GLY A 21 8.67 -2.43 -1.43
CA GLY A 21 8.81 -1.15 -2.10
C GLY A 21 10.12 -1.04 -2.85
N ILE A 22 10.10 -0.32 -3.97
CA ILE A 22 11.26 0.00 -4.80
C ILE A 22 11.40 1.51 -4.96
N ILE A 23 12.56 1.96 -5.44
CA ILE A 23 12.81 3.36 -5.79
C ILE A 23 13.57 3.43 -7.10
N ARG A 24 13.15 4.34 -7.98
CA ARG A 24 13.87 4.71 -9.21
C ARG A 24 14.29 6.17 -9.11
N ARG A 25 15.48 6.48 -9.62
CA ARG A 25 16.11 7.79 -9.47
C ARG A 25 16.58 8.31 -10.82
N ALA A 26 16.05 9.45 -11.23
CA ALA A 26 16.51 10.22 -12.38
C ALA A 26 16.09 11.68 -12.20
N ASP A 27 16.71 12.59 -12.95
CA ASP A 27 16.21 13.96 -13.02
C ASP A 27 14.80 13.93 -13.59
N SER A 28 13.88 14.75 -13.04
CA SER A 28 12.46 14.63 -13.37
C SER A 28 12.16 14.82 -14.86
N VAL A 29 13.00 15.56 -15.57
CA VAL A 29 12.90 15.78 -17.04
C VAL A 29 13.35 14.57 -17.87
N GLU A 30 14.13 13.66 -17.27
CA GLU A 30 14.61 12.42 -17.91
C GLU A 30 13.96 11.16 -17.31
N PHE A 31 12.98 11.32 -16.42
CA PHE A 31 12.40 10.20 -15.70
C PHE A 31 11.48 9.39 -16.62
N SER A 32 11.80 8.11 -16.81
CA SER A 32 11.08 7.27 -17.78
C SER A 32 9.69 6.86 -17.29
N GLU A 33 8.77 6.65 -18.23
CA GLU A 33 7.44 6.10 -17.95
C GLU A 33 7.53 4.68 -17.36
N LEU A 34 8.48 3.86 -17.84
CA LEU A 34 8.73 2.54 -17.29
C LEU A 34 9.11 2.59 -15.80
N ASP A 35 10.06 3.47 -15.42
CA ASP A 35 10.45 3.66 -14.01
C ASP A 35 9.28 4.18 -13.17
N TRP A 36 8.40 4.98 -13.76
CA TRP A 36 7.20 5.45 -13.09
C TRP A 36 6.26 4.29 -12.79
N ASP A 37 5.95 3.52 -13.82
CA ASP A 37 5.01 2.41 -13.74
C ASP A 37 5.49 1.31 -12.80
N GLU A 38 6.78 0.96 -12.83
CA GLU A 38 7.34 -0.05 -11.91
C GLU A 38 7.15 0.37 -10.44
N VAL A 39 7.49 1.63 -10.12
CA VAL A 39 7.36 2.15 -8.75
C VAL A 39 5.90 2.21 -8.33
N MET A 40 5.01 2.68 -9.20
CA MET A 40 3.58 2.76 -8.89
C MET A 40 2.93 1.37 -8.75
N ALA A 41 3.36 0.42 -9.57
CA ALA A 41 2.89 -0.97 -9.52
C ALA A 41 3.23 -1.62 -8.18
N VAL A 42 4.47 -1.47 -7.71
CA VAL A 42 4.92 -2.08 -6.44
C VAL A 42 4.46 -1.28 -5.22
N ASN A 43 4.76 0.02 -5.19
CA ASN A 43 4.65 0.80 -3.96
C ASN A 43 3.23 1.23 -3.62
N LEU A 44 2.33 1.29 -4.60
CA LEU A 44 0.97 1.78 -4.40
C LEU A 44 -0.07 0.73 -4.79
N LYS A 45 -0.06 0.28 -6.05
CA LYS A 45 -1.08 -0.64 -6.57
C LYS A 45 -1.05 -1.99 -5.86
N ALA A 46 0.13 -2.62 -5.73
CA ALA A 46 0.24 -3.89 -5.04
C ALA A 46 -0.13 -3.78 -3.56
N LEU A 47 0.32 -2.72 -2.87
CA LEU A 47 -0.05 -2.45 -1.47
C LEU A 47 -1.58 -2.41 -1.30
N PHE A 48 -2.28 -1.65 -2.14
CA PHE A 48 -3.74 -1.53 -2.05
C PHE A 48 -4.43 -2.88 -2.27
N PHE A 49 -4.07 -3.60 -3.34
CA PHE A 49 -4.76 -4.86 -3.66
C PHE A 49 -4.43 -6.01 -2.71
N THR A 50 -3.21 -6.05 -2.15
CA THR A 50 -2.87 -6.98 -1.07
C THR A 50 -3.69 -6.67 0.18
N THR A 51 -3.81 -5.39 0.54
CA THR A 51 -4.65 -4.94 1.67
C THR A 51 -6.12 -5.27 1.46
N GLN A 52 -6.63 -5.08 0.25
CA GLN A 52 -8.01 -5.43 -0.11
C GLN A 52 -8.24 -6.95 0.01
N ALA A 53 -7.32 -7.77 -0.49
CA ALA A 53 -7.45 -9.23 -0.41
C ALA A 53 -7.46 -9.70 1.06
N PHE A 54 -6.56 -9.15 1.90
CA PHE A 54 -6.52 -9.44 3.33
C PHE A 54 -7.83 -9.04 4.03
N ALA A 55 -8.32 -7.82 3.80
CA ALA A 55 -9.56 -7.35 4.40
C ALA A 55 -10.78 -8.17 3.94
N LYS A 56 -10.84 -8.59 2.67
CA LYS A 56 -11.92 -9.46 2.17
C LYS A 56 -12.00 -10.77 2.93
N GLU A 57 -10.86 -11.41 3.19
CA GLU A 57 -10.80 -12.65 3.97
C GLU A 57 -11.28 -12.44 5.41
N LEU A 58 -10.80 -11.38 6.08
CA LEU A 58 -11.21 -11.09 7.46
C LEU A 58 -12.72 -10.83 7.56
N LEU A 59 -13.25 -9.99 6.68
CA LEU A 59 -14.66 -9.63 6.67
C LEU A 59 -15.57 -10.82 6.35
N ALA A 60 -15.17 -11.70 5.42
CA ALA A 60 -15.92 -12.92 5.10
C ALA A 60 -16.05 -13.85 6.30
N ASN A 61 -15.07 -13.83 7.22
CA ASN A 61 -15.04 -14.67 8.42
C ASN A 61 -15.44 -13.93 9.71
N GLY A 62 -15.89 -12.67 9.62
CA GLY A 62 -16.25 -11.86 10.80
C GLY A 62 -15.10 -11.60 11.77
N ARG A 63 -13.86 -11.53 11.26
CA ARG A 63 -12.64 -11.40 12.07
C ARG A 63 -12.10 -9.96 12.09
N PRO A 64 -11.54 -9.51 13.21
CA PRO A 64 -10.77 -8.26 13.27
C PRO A 64 -9.40 -8.44 12.62
N GLY A 65 -8.68 -7.33 12.41
CA GLY A 65 -7.29 -7.40 11.96
C GLY A 65 -6.55 -6.08 11.99
N LYS A 66 -5.26 -6.13 11.68
CA LYS A 66 -4.40 -4.94 11.65
C LYS A 66 -3.55 -4.90 10.38
N VAL A 67 -3.43 -3.70 9.81
CA VAL A 67 -2.60 -3.42 8.65
C VAL A 67 -1.58 -2.34 9.02
N VAL A 68 -0.32 -2.60 8.71
CA VAL A 68 0.79 -1.64 8.85
C VAL A 68 1.39 -1.39 7.48
N ASN A 69 1.33 -0.16 7.01
CA ASN A 69 1.90 0.25 5.73
C ASN A 69 3.23 0.97 5.98
N ILE A 70 4.33 0.46 5.42
CA ILE A 70 5.61 1.16 5.52
C ILE A 70 5.61 2.35 4.56
N ALA A 71 5.38 3.55 5.08
CA ALA A 71 5.37 4.79 4.32
C ALA A 71 6.79 5.37 4.13
N SER A 72 6.93 6.68 4.20
CA SER A 72 8.20 7.41 4.07
C SER A 72 8.05 8.84 4.60
N LEU A 73 9.16 9.49 4.96
CA LEU A 73 9.17 10.95 5.12
C LEU A 73 8.66 11.66 3.85
N LEU A 74 8.90 11.06 2.68
CA LEU A 74 8.41 11.53 1.37
C LEU A 74 6.90 11.37 1.21
N SER A 75 6.15 10.95 2.24
CA SER A 75 4.69 11.05 2.28
C SER A 75 4.20 12.43 2.72
N PHE A 76 5.12 13.28 3.20
CA PHE A 76 4.85 14.63 3.69
C PHE A 76 5.64 15.71 2.94
N GLN A 77 6.64 15.32 2.14
CA GLN A 77 7.48 16.24 1.38
C GLN A 77 7.96 15.62 0.05
N GLY A 78 8.36 16.48 -0.90
CA GLY A 78 8.95 16.06 -2.16
C GLY A 78 10.39 15.56 -2.01
N GLY A 79 10.76 14.49 -2.72
CA GLY A 79 12.12 14.01 -2.81
C GLY A 79 12.80 14.44 -4.11
N ILE A 80 14.08 14.82 -4.04
CA ILE A 80 14.87 15.16 -5.22
C ILE A 80 15.10 13.90 -6.06
N ARG A 81 14.77 13.97 -7.36
CA ARG A 81 15.02 12.93 -8.37
C ARG A 81 14.24 11.62 -8.17
N VAL A 82 13.12 11.66 -7.44
CA VAL A 82 12.31 10.45 -7.12
C VAL A 82 10.80 10.68 -7.32
N PRO A 83 10.35 11.19 -8.47
CA PRO A 83 8.98 11.65 -8.67
C PRO A 83 7.91 10.57 -8.40
N SER A 84 8.05 9.36 -8.98
CA SER A 84 7.08 8.28 -8.79
C SER A 84 7.08 7.73 -7.35
N TYR A 85 8.23 7.69 -6.69
CA TYR A 85 8.31 7.26 -5.29
C TYR A 85 7.64 8.26 -4.36
N THR A 86 7.86 9.57 -4.57
CA THR A 86 7.16 10.63 -3.83
C THR A 86 5.66 10.52 -4.04
N ALA A 87 5.20 10.38 -5.28
CA ALA A 87 3.78 10.22 -5.60
C ALA A 87 3.18 8.99 -4.91
N ALA A 88 3.84 7.84 -5.03
CA ALA A 88 3.40 6.60 -4.40
C ALA A 88 3.32 6.71 -2.87
N LYS A 89 4.32 7.29 -2.20
CA LYS A 89 4.32 7.40 -0.72
C LYS A 89 3.30 8.40 -0.19
N HIS A 90 3.03 9.50 -0.89
CA HIS A 90 1.86 10.33 -0.61
C HIS A 90 0.55 9.54 -0.77
N GLY A 91 0.45 8.73 -1.84
CA GLY A 91 -0.67 7.83 -2.06
C GLY A 91 -0.86 6.84 -0.92
N VAL A 92 0.22 6.24 -0.39
CA VAL A 92 0.16 5.33 0.78
C VAL A 92 -0.42 6.05 2.00
N ALA A 93 0.02 7.28 2.31
CA ALA A 93 -0.54 8.03 3.43
C ALA A 93 -2.04 8.34 3.24
N GLY A 94 -2.46 8.69 2.01
CA GLY A 94 -3.87 8.89 1.66
C GLY A 94 -4.70 7.61 1.82
N LEU A 95 -4.21 6.49 1.29
CA LEU A 95 -4.86 5.18 1.40
C LEU A 95 -4.97 4.72 2.85
N THR A 96 -3.92 4.89 3.66
CA THR A 96 -3.96 4.57 5.09
C THR A 96 -5.10 5.31 5.78
N LYS A 97 -5.22 6.62 5.57
CA LYS A 97 -6.30 7.43 6.18
C LYS A 97 -7.69 7.01 5.68
N LEU A 98 -7.83 6.80 4.37
CA LEU A 98 -9.06 6.32 3.76
C LEU A 98 -9.52 5.01 4.41
N LEU A 99 -8.63 4.01 4.44
CA LEU A 99 -8.95 2.66 4.92
C LEU A 99 -9.16 2.63 6.44
N ALA A 100 -8.41 3.43 7.20
CA ALA A 100 -8.64 3.60 8.63
C ALA A 100 -10.06 4.14 8.91
N ASN A 101 -10.49 5.18 8.18
CA ASN A 101 -11.83 5.74 8.31
C ASN A 101 -12.91 4.72 7.91
N GLU A 102 -12.69 4.00 6.80
CA GLU A 102 -13.70 3.08 6.26
C GLU A 102 -13.87 1.80 7.11
N TRP A 103 -12.79 1.29 7.71
CA TRP A 103 -12.78 -0.05 8.30
C TRP A 103 -12.65 -0.10 9.82
N ALA A 104 -12.46 1.04 10.51
CA ALA A 104 -12.40 1.07 11.97
C ALA A 104 -13.62 0.39 12.63
N ALA A 105 -14.83 0.71 12.15
CA ALA A 105 -16.08 0.10 12.66
C ALA A 105 -16.23 -1.39 12.31
N LYS A 106 -15.42 -1.89 11.37
CA LYS A 106 -15.39 -3.30 10.96
C LYS A 106 -14.33 -4.11 11.73
N GLY A 107 -13.69 -3.50 12.74
CA GLY A 107 -12.65 -4.16 13.55
C GLY A 107 -11.29 -4.27 12.86
N ILE A 108 -11.06 -3.55 11.76
CA ILE A 108 -9.77 -3.54 11.04
C ILE A 108 -9.11 -2.18 11.25
N ASN A 109 -7.92 -2.18 11.87
CA ASN A 109 -7.12 -0.97 12.04
C ASN A 109 -6.04 -0.87 10.96
N VAL A 110 -5.88 0.31 10.37
CA VAL A 110 -4.87 0.56 9.33
C VAL A 110 -4.00 1.74 9.75
N ASN A 111 -2.68 1.55 9.78
CA ASN A 111 -1.71 2.57 10.19
C ASN A 111 -0.50 2.63 9.23
N ALA A 112 0.27 3.73 9.31
CA ALA A 112 1.49 3.95 8.54
C ALA A 112 2.50 4.80 9.31
#